data_AF-A0A662BXP4-F1
#
_entry.id   AF-A0A662BXP4-F1
#
_cell.length_a   1.000
_cell.length_b   1.000
_cell.length_c   1.000
_cell.angle_alpha   90.00
_cell.angle_beta   90.00
_cell.angle_gamma   90.00
#
_symmetry.space_group_name_H-M   'P 1'
#
loop_
_entity.id
_entity.type
_entity.pdbx_description
1 polymer ?
#
loop_
_entity_poly.entity_id
_entity_poly.type
_entity_poly.pdbx_seq_one_letter_code
_entity_poly.pdbx_strand_id
1 'polypeptide(L)'
;MITEVDGGKLKIKWKKGTSISTRKSVVITVQFKDINAVALTGSGDIISKDRIKADHFDTAVSGSGDIELDLDVNSLKAAVSGSGDIVLKGSTKTFEAAVAGSGDISAYNLKSEKAEVKVSGSGDIELTVSKELKARVSGSGDIEYRGNPKIQDVKVSGSGDVSSN
;
A
#
# COMPACT_ATOMS: atom_id res chain seq x y z
N MET A 1 5.24 21.63 14.19
CA MET A 1 4.43 20.43 13.91
C MET A 1 3.06 20.65 14.52
N ILE A 2 2.00 20.22 13.85
CA ILE A 2 0.61 20.26 14.31
C ILE A 2 0.14 18.82 14.43
N THR A 3 -0.48 18.51 15.56
CA THR A 3 -1.12 17.22 15.83
C THR A 3 -2.58 17.52 16.20
N GLU A 4 -3.52 16.97 15.45
CA GLU A 4 -4.95 17.25 15.58
C GLU A 4 -5.75 15.96 15.40
N VAL A 5 -6.77 15.75 16.21
CA VAL A 5 -7.75 14.67 16.04
C VAL A 5 -9.08 15.30 15.62
N ASP A 6 -9.58 14.86 14.46
CA ASP A 6 -10.83 15.36 13.89
C ASP A 6 -11.57 14.19 13.22
N GLY A 7 -12.82 13.96 13.62
CA GLY A 7 -13.65 12.87 13.09
C GLY A 7 -13.03 11.47 13.25
N GLY A 8 -12.27 11.22 14.32
CA GLY A 8 -11.56 9.95 14.52
C GLY A 8 -10.26 9.79 13.72
N LYS A 9 -9.85 10.81 12.96
CA LYS A 9 -8.60 10.82 12.21
C LYS A 9 -7.55 11.67 12.91
N LEU A 10 -6.44 11.04 13.30
CA LEU A 10 -5.24 11.75 13.74
C LEU A 10 -4.49 12.31 12.53
N LYS A 11 -4.29 13.63 12.50
CA LYS A 11 -3.53 14.35 11.47
C LYS A 11 -2.25 14.88 12.10
N ILE A 12 -1.10 14.43 11.63
CA ILE A 12 0.23 14.93 12.03
C ILE A 12 0.86 15.59 10.81
N LYS A 13 1.07 16.90 10.87
CA LYS A 13 1.53 17.68 9.72
C LYS A 13 2.38 18.88 10.15
N TRP A 14 3.14 19.42 9.21
CA TRP A 14 3.75 20.73 9.39
C TRP A 14 2.74 21.85 9.13
N LYS A 15 2.93 22.99 9.79
CA LYS A 15 2.06 24.16 9.57
C LYS A 15 2.29 24.67 8.14
N LYS A 16 1.22 25.06 7.44
CA LYS A 16 1.33 25.62 6.08
C LYS A 16 2.31 26.80 6.07
N GLY A 17 3.15 26.87 5.03
CA GLY A 17 4.18 27.90 4.89
C GLY A 17 5.42 27.68 5.76
N THR A 18 5.55 26.52 6.41
CA THR A 18 6.77 26.17 7.16
C THR A 18 7.74 25.45 6.25
N SER A 19 8.92 26.05 6.01
CA SER A 19 10.07 25.35 5.44
C SER A 19 10.89 24.74 6.57
N ILE A 20 11.29 23.47 6.42
CA ILE A 20 11.94 22.71 7.47
C ILE A 20 13.25 22.18 6.93
N SER A 21 14.32 22.61 7.56
CA SER A 21 15.65 22.04 7.38
C SER A 21 16.12 21.60 8.75
N THR A 22 16.25 20.29 8.95
CA THR A 22 16.76 19.70 10.19
C THR A 22 17.81 18.66 9.84
N ARG A 23 18.91 18.65 10.60
CA ARG A 23 19.94 17.59 10.52
C ARG A 23 19.59 16.36 11.38
N LYS A 24 18.52 16.45 12.19
CA LYS A 24 18.05 15.37 13.07
C LYS A 24 16.76 14.78 12.55
N SER A 25 16.67 13.46 12.55
CA SER A 25 15.46 12.72 12.19
C SER A 25 14.33 13.03 13.16
N VAL A 26 13.12 13.22 12.64
CA VAL A 26 11.90 13.40 13.42
C VAL A 26 11.21 12.04 13.51
N VAL A 27 11.13 11.48 14.71
CA VAL A 27 10.47 10.19 14.96
C VAL A 27 9.19 10.46 15.73
N ILE A 28 8.08 9.92 15.25
CA ILE A 28 6.76 10.03 15.88
C ILE A 28 6.27 8.63 16.20
N THR A 29 5.82 8.42 17.43
CA THR A 29 5.20 7.16 17.86
C THR A 29 3.74 7.41 18.18
N VAL A 30 2.85 6.69 17.50
CA VAL A 30 1.41 6.76 17.72
C VAL A 30 0.95 5.45 18.32
N GLN A 31 0.31 5.52 19.48
CA GLN A 31 -0.36 4.37 20.09
C GLN A 31 -1.84 4.41 19.70
N PHE A 32 -2.39 3.26 19.35
CA PHE A 32 -3.79 3.09 19.00
C PHE A 32 -4.32 1.80 19.62
N LYS A 33 -5.64 1.76 19.85
CA LYS A 33 -6.35 0.53 20.21
C LYS A 33 -6.90 -0.15 18.95
N ASP A 34 -7.61 0.64 18.15
CA ASP A 34 -8.22 0.23 16.89
C ASP A 34 -7.77 1.23 15.82
N ILE A 35 -7.39 0.73 14.65
CA ILE A 35 -7.02 1.54 13.49
C ILE A 35 -7.46 0.82 12.22
N ASN A 36 -8.03 1.57 11.29
CA ASN A 36 -8.52 1.06 10.01
C ASN A 36 -7.92 1.81 8.82
N ALA A 37 -7.07 2.82 9.04
CA ALA A 37 -6.43 3.52 7.95
C ALA A 37 -5.10 4.16 8.36
N VAL A 38 -4.14 4.11 7.45
CA VAL A 38 -2.87 4.84 7.52
C VAL A 38 -2.63 5.51 6.17
N ALA A 39 -2.26 6.79 6.18
CA ALA A 39 -1.96 7.50 4.95
C ALA A 39 -0.72 8.37 5.13
N LEU A 40 0.16 8.32 4.13
CA LEU A 40 1.36 9.11 4.04
C LEU A 40 1.24 10.10 2.88
N THR A 41 1.63 11.35 3.13
CA THR A 41 1.79 12.34 2.07
C THR A 41 3.13 13.06 2.25
N GLY A 42 3.96 13.06 1.20
CA GLY A 42 5.31 13.61 1.24
C GLY A 42 6.39 12.52 1.14
N SER A 43 7.40 12.58 2.01
CA SER A 43 8.66 11.83 1.86
C SER A 43 9.17 11.24 3.19
N GLY A 44 8.27 10.83 4.08
CA GLY A 44 8.64 10.19 5.35
C GLY A 44 8.11 8.77 5.41
N ASP A 45 8.49 7.99 6.40
CA ASP A 45 8.17 6.56 6.44
C ASP A 45 7.21 6.22 7.58
N ILE A 46 6.35 5.23 7.36
CA ILE A 46 5.45 4.68 8.37
C ILE A 46 5.70 3.18 8.52
N ILE A 47 5.96 2.74 9.75
CA ILE A 47 6.21 1.34 10.05
C ILE A 47 5.31 0.92 11.22
N SER A 48 4.58 -0.19 11.08
CA SER A 48 3.93 -0.85 12.22
C SER A 48 4.91 -1.79 12.92
N LYS A 49 5.03 -1.68 14.25
CA LYS A 49 5.83 -2.62 15.05
C LYS A 49 5.06 -3.91 15.39
N ASP A 50 3.75 -3.81 15.50
CA ASP A 50 2.85 -4.89 15.85
C ASP A 50 1.88 -5.18 14.70
N ARG A 51 1.38 -6.42 14.65
CA ARG A 51 0.34 -6.81 13.70
C ARG A 51 -0.97 -6.08 14.00
N ILE A 52 -1.50 -5.40 12.99
CA ILE A 52 -2.77 -4.69 13.06
C ILE A 52 -3.90 -5.65 12.70
N LYS A 53 -4.94 -5.69 13.54
CA LYS A 53 -6.17 -6.43 13.30
C LYS A 53 -7.31 -5.48 13.06
N ALA A 54 -8.04 -5.65 11.97
CA ALA A 54 -9.19 -4.84 11.62
C ALA A 54 -10.12 -5.63 10.69
N ASP A 55 -11.38 -5.22 10.60
CA ASP A 55 -12.27 -5.80 9.59
C ASP A 55 -11.90 -5.26 8.19
N HIS A 56 -11.75 -3.95 8.06
CA HIS A 56 -11.34 -3.25 6.85
C HIS A 56 -10.13 -2.38 7.14
N PHE A 57 -9.18 -2.32 6.22
CA PHE A 57 -7.99 -1.48 6.35
C PHE A 57 -7.61 -0.80 5.03
N ASP A 58 -7.39 0.51 5.08
CA ASP A 58 -6.95 1.33 3.96
C ASP A 58 -5.54 1.88 4.19
N THR A 59 -4.62 1.66 3.25
CA THR A 59 -3.30 2.27 3.26
C THR A 59 -3.03 3.03 1.96
N ALA A 60 -2.40 4.21 2.07
CA ALA A 60 -2.06 4.99 0.89
C ALA A 60 -0.78 5.81 1.05
N VAL A 61 0.01 5.85 -0.01
CA VAL A 61 1.16 6.74 -0.18
C VAL A 61 0.86 7.75 -1.29
N SER A 62 1.05 9.03 -1.00
CA SER A 62 1.08 10.10 -2.00
C SER A 62 2.39 10.88 -1.89
N GLY A 63 3.34 10.60 -2.78
CA GLY A 63 4.69 11.17 -2.72
C GLY A 63 5.78 10.13 -2.94
N SER A 64 6.82 10.17 -2.12
CA SER A 64 8.07 9.41 -2.28
C SER A 64 8.58 8.83 -0.96
N GLY A 65 7.68 8.55 -0.02
CA GLY A 65 8.03 7.88 1.23
C GLY A 65 7.28 6.57 1.36
N ASP A 66 7.68 5.75 2.33
CA ASP A 66 7.33 4.33 2.32
C ASP A 66 6.43 3.92 3.48
N ILE A 67 5.67 2.84 3.28
CA ILE A 67 4.83 2.24 4.32
C ILE A 67 5.14 0.75 4.46
N GLU A 68 5.48 0.29 5.66
CA GLU A 68 5.60 -1.13 5.99
C GLU A 68 4.58 -1.53 7.07
N LEU A 69 3.70 -2.50 6.75
CA LEU A 69 2.64 -2.95 7.64
C LEU A 69 2.54 -4.48 7.74
N ASP A 70 2.27 -4.98 8.95
CA ASP A 70 1.83 -6.36 9.21
C ASP A 70 0.33 -6.36 9.58
N LEU A 71 -0.50 -7.01 8.76
CA LEU A 71 -1.95 -6.90 8.78
C LEU A 71 -2.62 -8.27 8.88
N ASP A 72 -3.68 -8.37 9.68
CA ASP A 72 -4.61 -9.51 9.71
C ASP A 72 -6.04 -8.97 9.65
N VAL A 73 -6.56 -8.88 8.42
CA VAL A 73 -7.78 -8.13 8.10
C VAL A 73 -8.73 -8.92 7.20
N ASN A 74 -10.01 -8.55 7.11
CA ASN A 74 -10.90 -9.17 6.11
C ASN A 74 -10.73 -8.51 4.75
N SER A 75 -10.67 -7.17 4.68
CA SER A 75 -10.47 -6.42 3.45
C SER A 75 -9.33 -5.42 3.57
N LEU A 76 -8.45 -5.41 2.58
CA LEU A 76 -7.31 -4.51 2.49
C LEU A 76 -7.34 -3.74 1.17
N LYS A 77 -7.19 -2.42 1.26
CA LYS A 77 -6.93 -1.55 0.12
C LYS A 77 -5.58 -0.86 0.25
N ALA A 78 -4.75 -0.94 -0.78
CA ALA A 78 -3.46 -0.29 -0.85
C ALA A 78 -3.38 0.59 -2.11
N ALA A 79 -2.89 1.82 -1.96
CA ALA A 79 -2.73 2.73 -3.09
C ALA A 79 -1.41 3.51 -3.03
N VAL A 80 -0.66 3.47 -4.13
CA VAL A 80 0.53 4.30 -4.33
C VAL A 80 0.23 5.32 -5.42
N SER A 81 0.48 6.59 -5.12
CA SER A 81 0.50 7.68 -6.10
C SER A 81 1.79 8.47 -5.98
N GLY A 82 2.70 8.29 -6.94
CA GLY A 82 4.04 8.87 -6.90
C GLY A 82 5.13 7.82 -7.10
N SER A 83 6.14 7.84 -6.23
CA SER A 83 7.36 7.03 -6.33
C SER A 83 7.80 6.45 -4.98
N GLY A 84 6.88 6.32 -4.03
CA GLY A 84 7.12 5.67 -2.75
C GLY A 84 6.47 4.31 -2.71
N ASP A 85 6.89 3.46 -1.78
CA ASP A 85 6.60 2.03 -1.81
C ASP A 85 5.73 1.59 -0.64
N ILE A 86 4.99 0.50 -0.83
CA ILE A 86 4.22 -0.14 0.24
C ILE A 86 4.62 -1.61 0.37
N VAL A 87 5.10 -1.99 1.55
CA VAL A 87 5.41 -3.37 1.91
C VAL A 87 4.34 -3.92 2.85
N LEU A 88 3.69 -5.02 2.46
CA LEU A 88 2.58 -5.62 3.18
C LEU A 88 2.89 -7.07 3.58
N LYS A 89 2.59 -7.41 4.83
CA LYS A 89 2.76 -8.74 5.40
C LYS A 89 1.48 -9.19 6.12
N GLY A 90 1.32 -10.50 6.29
CA GLY A 90 0.23 -11.09 7.08
C GLY A 90 -0.85 -11.77 6.23
N SER A 91 -2.13 -11.47 6.47
CA SER A 91 -3.25 -12.11 5.77
C SER A 91 -4.45 -11.17 5.52
N THR A 92 -5.11 -11.37 4.39
CA THR A 92 -6.40 -10.75 4.06
C THR A 92 -7.30 -11.69 3.28
N LYS A 93 -8.63 -11.51 3.31
CA LYS A 93 -9.52 -12.23 2.38
C LYS A 93 -9.57 -11.53 1.03
N THR A 94 -9.77 -10.21 1.02
CA THR A 94 -9.82 -9.39 -0.18
C THR A 94 -8.68 -8.38 -0.18
N PHE A 95 -7.96 -8.31 -1.31
CA PHE A 95 -6.87 -7.36 -1.51
C PHE A 95 -7.12 -6.53 -2.77
N GLU A 96 -7.28 -5.23 -2.61
CA GLU A 96 -7.32 -4.27 -3.69
C GLU A 96 -6.03 -3.45 -3.69
N ALA A 97 -5.29 -3.43 -4.80
CA ALA A 97 -4.05 -2.67 -4.90
C ALA A 97 -4.03 -1.81 -6.16
N ALA A 98 -3.57 -0.57 -6.03
CA ALA A 98 -3.42 0.34 -7.16
C ALA A 98 -2.09 1.10 -7.09
N VAL A 99 -1.32 1.05 -8.16
CA VAL A 99 -0.12 1.86 -8.37
C VAL A 99 -0.39 2.86 -9.49
N ALA A 100 -0.14 4.14 -9.21
CA ALA A 100 -0.17 5.22 -10.18
C ALA A 100 1.13 6.04 -10.10
N GLY A 101 2.05 5.80 -11.04
CA GLY A 101 3.39 6.40 -11.03
C GLY A 101 4.48 5.36 -11.20
N SER A 102 5.50 5.42 -10.35
CA SER A 102 6.73 4.62 -10.43
C SER A 102 7.16 4.03 -9.09
N GLY A 103 6.26 4.00 -8.10
CA GLY A 103 6.50 3.30 -6.83
C GLY A 103 5.79 1.95 -6.83
N ASP A 104 6.15 1.10 -5.88
CA ASP A 104 5.84 -0.33 -5.92
C ASP A 104 4.99 -0.78 -4.73
N ILE A 105 4.30 -1.92 -4.90
CA ILE A 105 3.62 -2.61 -3.80
C ILE A 105 4.17 -4.03 -3.69
N SER A 106 4.98 -4.29 -2.66
CA SER A 106 5.50 -5.62 -2.33
C SER A 106 4.62 -6.31 -1.29
N ALA A 107 3.81 -7.25 -1.75
CA ALA A 107 2.85 -8.01 -0.93
C ALA A 107 3.02 -9.53 -1.05
N TYR A 108 4.20 -10.05 -1.43
CA TYR A 108 4.47 -11.49 -1.42
C TYR A 108 4.27 -12.14 -0.05
N ASN A 109 4.54 -11.39 1.03
CA ASN A 109 4.38 -11.86 2.41
C ASN A 109 2.96 -11.64 2.96
N LEU A 110 2.04 -11.13 2.15
CA LEU A 110 0.63 -10.99 2.47
C LEU A 110 -0.17 -12.10 1.77
N LYS A 111 -0.74 -13.02 2.55
CA LYS A 111 -1.59 -14.09 2.01
C LYS A 111 -2.99 -13.55 1.74
N SER A 112 -3.38 -13.43 0.47
CA SER A 112 -4.73 -13.04 0.06
C SER A 112 -5.53 -14.21 -0.52
N GLU A 113 -6.87 -14.17 -0.36
CA GLU A 113 -7.74 -15.13 -1.07
C GLU A 113 -8.12 -14.60 -2.45
N LYS A 114 -8.58 -13.36 -2.51
CA LYS A 114 -8.99 -12.67 -3.74
C LYS A 114 -8.20 -11.39 -3.90
N ALA A 115 -7.73 -11.13 -5.11
CA ALA A 115 -7.00 -9.91 -5.42
C ALA A 115 -7.54 -9.21 -6.68
N GLU A 116 -7.69 -7.89 -6.60
CA GLU A 116 -7.87 -7.01 -7.74
C GLU A 116 -6.76 -5.96 -7.73
N VAL A 117 -5.87 -6.04 -8.72
CA VAL A 117 -4.64 -5.24 -8.77
C VAL A 117 -4.54 -4.45 -10.06
N LYS A 118 -4.06 -3.21 -9.95
CA LYS A 118 -3.92 -2.31 -11.09
C LYS A 118 -2.61 -1.52 -11.04
N VAL A 119 -1.88 -1.55 -12.14
CA VAL A 119 -0.71 -0.71 -12.39
C VAL A 119 -1.03 0.29 -13.49
N SER A 120 -0.72 1.57 -13.24
CA SER A 120 -0.79 2.65 -14.21
C SER A 120 0.50 3.49 -14.15
N GLY A 121 1.45 3.19 -15.03
CA GLY A 121 2.77 3.81 -15.02
C GLY A 121 3.88 2.77 -15.19
N SER A 122 4.92 2.88 -14.37
CA SER A 122 6.15 2.09 -14.46
C SER A 122 6.54 1.39 -13.15
N GLY A 123 5.67 1.43 -12.13
CA GLY A 123 5.89 0.69 -10.88
C GLY A 123 5.19 -0.66 -10.90
N ASP A 124 5.54 -1.51 -9.95
CA ASP A 124 5.25 -2.93 -9.95
C ASP A 124 4.37 -3.35 -8.76
N ILE A 125 3.66 -4.47 -8.90
CA ILE A 125 2.91 -5.10 -7.80
C ILE A 125 3.28 -6.57 -7.70
N GLU A 126 3.84 -6.94 -6.55
CA GLU A 126 4.11 -8.34 -6.18
C GLU A 126 3.06 -8.82 -5.18
N LEU A 127 2.41 -9.96 -5.40
CA LEU A 127 1.38 -10.45 -4.48
C LEU A 127 1.31 -11.97 -4.33
N THR A 128 0.80 -12.45 -3.19
CA THR A 128 0.41 -13.86 -3.01
C THR A 128 -1.12 -13.97 -2.95
N VAL A 129 -1.71 -14.78 -3.83
CA VAL A 129 -3.16 -14.94 -3.96
C VAL A 129 -3.56 -16.40 -4.20
N SER A 130 -4.64 -16.87 -3.56
CA SER A 130 -4.98 -18.30 -3.52
C SER A 130 -6.27 -18.71 -4.22
N LYS A 131 -7.24 -17.81 -4.45
CA LYS A 131 -8.54 -18.17 -5.05
C LYS A 131 -8.83 -17.44 -6.34
N GLU A 132 -8.80 -16.11 -6.38
CA GLU A 132 -9.21 -15.33 -7.56
C GLU A 132 -8.28 -14.14 -7.79
N LEU A 133 -7.90 -13.91 -9.04
CA LEU A 133 -7.08 -12.76 -9.44
C LEU A 133 -7.71 -12.00 -10.60
N LYS A 134 -7.81 -10.68 -10.45
CA LYS A 134 -8.00 -9.72 -11.54
C LYS A 134 -6.79 -8.79 -11.58
N ALA A 135 -6.17 -8.65 -12.75
CA ALA A 135 -4.98 -7.82 -12.90
C ALA A 135 -5.11 -6.91 -14.12
N ARG A 136 -4.69 -5.64 -13.97
CA ARG A 136 -4.65 -4.70 -15.09
C ARG A 136 -3.36 -3.90 -15.09
N VAL A 137 -2.67 -3.88 -16.20
CA VAL A 137 -1.47 -3.08 -16.44
C VAL A 137 -1.76 -2.07 -17.54
N SER A 138 -1.43 -0.81 -17.29
CA SER A 138 -1.44 0.28 -18.27
C SER A 138 -0.12 1.05 -18.17
N GLY A 139 0.83 0.75 -19.04
CA GLY A 139 2.18 1.33 -19.02
C GLY A 139 3.26 0.28 -19.16
N SER A 140 4.33 0.41 -18.37
CA SER A 140 5.54 -0.39 -18.46
C SER A 140 5.89 -1.15 -17.18
N GLY A 141 5.09 -1.04 -16.13
CA GLY A 141 5.27 -1.81 -14.90
C GLY A 141 4.58 -3.17 -14.93
N ASP A 142 4.95 -4.03 -14.01
CA ASP A 142 4.62 -5.45 -14.00
C ASP A 142 3.77 -5.85 -12.79
N ILE A 143 3.04 -6.96 -12.94
CA ILE A 143 2.31 -7.59 -11.83
C ILE A 143 2.77 -9.04 -11.73
N GLU A 144 3.50 -9.34 -10.66
CA GLU A 144 3.96 -10.70 -10.37
C GLU A 144 3.14 -11.31 -9.24
N TYR A 145 2.58 -12.51 -9.47
CA TYR A 145 1.81 -13.19 -8.45
C TYR A 145 2.34 -14.58 -8.11
N ARG A 146 2.14 -14.98 -6.86
CA ARG A 146 2.36 -16.34 -6.35
C ARG A 146 1.03 -17.01 -5.99
N GLY A 147 1.01 -18.33 -6.10
CA GLY A 147 -0.15 -19.18 -5.77
C GLY A 147 -0.78 -19.78 -7.02
N ASN A 148 -1.98 -20.32 -6.87
CA ASN A 148 -2.73 -20.92 -7.99
C ASN A 148 -4.17 -20.38 -8.05
N PRO A 149 -4.35 -19.06 -8.25
CA PRO A 149 -5.67 -18.45 -8.32
C PRO A 149 -6.37 -18.82 -9.63
N LYS A 150 -7.69 -18.84 -9.61
CA LYS A 150 -8.48 -18.73 -10.84
C LYS A 150 -8.34 -17.31 -11.39
N ILE A 151 -7.71 -17.18 -12.56
CA ILE A 151 -7.61 -15.92 -13.29
C ILE A 151 -9.00 -15.53 -13.83
N GLN A 152 -9.50 -14.37 -13.41
CA GLN A 152 -10.83 -13.87 -13.80
C GLN A 152 -10.75 -12.88 -14.96
N ASP A 153 -9.81 -11.94 -14.90
CA ASP A 153 -9.58 -10.92 -15.93
C ASP A 153 -8.12 -10.48 -15.86
N VAL A 154 -7.44 -10.45 -17.01
CA VAL A 154 -6.09 -9.91 -17.16
C VAL A 154 -6.06 -9.03 -18.39
N LYS A 155 -5.66 -7.77 -18.20
CA LYS A 155 -5.50 -6.82 -19.32
C LYS A 155 -4.18 -6.09 -19.20
N VAL A 156 -3.41 -6.12 -20.27
CA VAL A 156 -2.14 -5.41 -20.38
C VAL A 156 -2.23 -4.46 -21.56
N SER A 157 -1.93 -3.19 -21.32
CA SER A 157 -1.86 -2.14 -22.34
C SER A 157 -0.55 -1.38 -22.17
N GLY A 158 0.44 -1.68 -23.01
CA GLY A 158 1.77 -1.08 -22.96
C GLY A 158 2.85 -2.15 -23.10
N SER A 159 3.92 -2.03 -22.32
CA SER A 159 5.11 -2.90 -22.38
C SER A 159 5.35 -3.73 -21.13
N GLY A 160 4.54 -3.56 -20.08
CA GLY A 160 4.61 -4.40 -18.88
C GLY A 160 3.96 -5.77 -19.07
N ASP A 161 3.94 -6.58 -18.02
CA ASP A 161 3.49 -7.96 -18.02
C ASP A 161 2.69 -8.33 -16.76
N VAL A 162 1.96 -9.46 -16.83
CA VAL A 162 1.34 -10.10 -15.67
C VAL A 162 1.77 -11.56 -15.66
N SER A 163 2.64 -11.93 -14.72
CA SER A 163 3.30 -13.23 -14.70
C SER A 163 3.19 -13.93 -13.34
N SER A 164 3.34 -15.25 -13.35
CA SER A 164 3.42 -16.06 -12.13
C SER A 164 4.89 -16.30 -11.79
N ASN A 165 5.22 -16.20 -10.50
CA ASN A 165 6.54 -16.53 -9.94
C ASN A 165 6.50 -17.85 -9.17
#